data_AF-A0AAW8WHC9-F1
#
_entry.id   AF-A0AAW8WHC9-F1
#
_cell.length_a   1.000
_cell.length_b   1.000
_cell.length_c   1.000
_cell.angle_alpha   90.00
_cell.angle_beta   90.00
_cell.angle_gamma   90.00
#
_symmetry.space_group_name_H-M   'P 1'
#
loop_
_entity.id
_entity.type
_entity.pdbx_description
1 polymer ?
#
loop_
_entity_poly.entity_id
_entity_poly.type
_entity_poly.pdbx_seq_one_letter_code
_entity_poly.pdbx_strand_id
1 'polypeptide(L)'
;MKRKLFRVIGTLLACMGVMMLTTSQRLSSHFDARPAIAAMTRRGIINDRASWQTIRAQTDDGRQITSVTQLSRLLQRANRHSFAVSNIQQVEHHQLPRLVTEHRLKFINVPGFFSQRRAIQKQYWQRLQALLKQTSPASQLILNFASNTGGLAEPMIAGLAAIIPDGTLYTGLDNHGRAFPRTLHHGHLSDSLGQESLTFQPPKRLYFKHITVIVGEQTASAAEITLMALKRNPHVTLVGHPTAGYTSLNSGVYLNTGAAAVLTIGTLKSTVKIHGQQLFNNQPLIPDVTTLYQPLAPTRTGHHRQSAHLDPDFISELQTIARSQGSQ
;
A
#
# COMPACT_ATOMS: atom_id res chain seq x y z
N MET A 1 -6.20 3.35 -42.11
CA MET A 1 -5.33 3.73 -40.98
C MET A 1 -5.92 3.22 -39.66
N LYS A 2 -5.41 2.12 -39.10
CA LYS A 2 -5.86 1.59 -37.79
C LYS A 2 -5.09 2.28 -36.66
N ARG A 3 -5.76 3.12 -35.88
CA ARG A 3 -5.22 3.71 -34.64
C ARG A 3 -4.98 2.58 -33.62
N LYS A 4 -3.71 2.35 -33.23
CA LYS A 4 -3.37 1.45 -32.12
C LYS A 4 -3.84 2.10 -30.81
N LEU A 5 -4.89 1.53 -30.24
CA LEU A 5 -5.41 1.89 -28.92
C LEU A 5 -4.42 1.36 -27.86
N PHE A 6 -3.70 2.26 -27.18
CA PHE A 6 -2.91 1.90 -26.01
C PHE A 6 -3.87 1.43 -24.90
N ARG A 7 -3.85 0.13 -24.58
CA ARG A 7 -4.55 -0.42 -23.42
C ARG A 7 -3.87 0.08 -22.15
N VAL A 8 -4.51 1.01 -21.45
CA VAL A 8 -4.17 1.39 -20.09
C VAL A 8 -4.80 0.37 -19.16
N ILE A 9 -4.01 -0.54 -18.60
CA ILE A 9 -4.46 -1.44 -17.53
C ILE A 9 -4.19 -0.70 -16.20
N GLY A 10 -5.27 -0.33 -15.51
CA GLY A 10 -5.21 0.31 -14.20
C GLY A 10 -4.92 -0.72 -13.10
N THR A 11 -3.65 -1.02 -12.87
CA THR A 11 -3.23 -1.78 -11.69
C THR A 11 -2.56 -0.84 -10.69
N LEU A 12 -3.02 -0.86 -9.44
CA LEU A 12 -2.32 -0.26 -8.30
C LEU A 12 -0.94 -0.92 -8.21
N LEU A 13 0.11 -0.09 -8.31
CA LEU A 13 1.50 -0.52 -8.18
C LEU A 13 2.08 0.29 -7.02
N ALA A 14 2.53 -0.41 -6.00
CA ALA A 14 2.94 0.20 -4.75
C ALA A 14 4.00 -0.68 -4.12
N CYS A 15 5.28 -0.45 -4.40
CA CYS A 15 6.35 -1.19 -3.76
C CYS A 15 7.49 -0.23 -3.45
N MET A 16 7.77 -0.07 -2.16
CA MET A 16 8.98 0.59 -1.71
C MET A 16 9.84 -0.39 -0.91
N GLY A 17 11.00 -0.69 -1.46
CA GLY A 17 12.21 -0.98 -0.71
C GLY A 17 13.18 0.19 -0.94
N VAL A 18 13.87 0.64 0.10
CA VAL A 18 14.98 1.59 -0.04
C VAL A 18 16.11 0.87 -0.80
N MET A 19 16.16 1.03 -2.11
CA MET A 19 17.26 0.52 -2.94
C MET A 19 18.29 1.63 -3.14
N MET A 20 19.43 1.52 -2.45
CA MET A 20 20.64 2.22 -2.89
C MET A 20 21.08 1.60 -4.22
N LEU A 21 20.82 2.31 -5.33
CA LEU A 21 21.28 1.94 -6.66
C LEU A 21 22.77 2.28 -6.80
N THR A 22 23.66 1.44 -6.28
CA THR A 22 25.09 1.48 -6.60
C THR A 22 25.37 0.50 -7.75
N THR A 23 24.91 0.83 -8.95
CA THR A 23 25.51 0.39 -10.22
C THR A 23 24.80 1.11 -11.35
N SER A 24 25.57 1.81 -12.19
CA SER A 24 25.07 2.42 -13.41
C SER A 24 24.71 1.34 -14.42
N GLN A 25 23.50 0.79 -14.34
CA GLN A 25 22.97 -0.06 -15.39
C GLN A 25 22.63 0.82 -16.60
N ARG A 26 23.59 0.96 -17.52
CA ARG A 26 23.27 1.41 -18.88
C ARG A 26 22.34 0.36 -19.49
N LEU A 27 21.07 0.71 -19.62
CA LEU A 27 20.07 -0.11 -20.32
C LEU A 27 20.10 0.19 -21.83
N SER A 28 19.56 -0.77 -22.59
CA SER A 28 19.62 -0.90 -24.05
C SER A 28 19.33 0.38 -24.85
N SER A 29 19.71 0.37 -26.13
CA SER A 29 19.44 1.39 -27.18
C SER A 29 17.95 1.74 -27.38
N HIS A 30 17.03 1.26 -26.54
CA HIS A 30 15.58 1.39 -26.68
C HIS A 30 14.85 1.88 -25.42
N PHE A 31 15.55 2.31 -24.36
CA PHE A 31 14.88 2.94 -23.21
C PHE A 31 14.24 4.27 -23.62
N ASP A 32 12.94 4.41 -23.34
CA ASP A 32 12.17 5.60 -23.67
C ASP A 32 11.36 6.05 -22.45
N ALA A 33 11.75 7.18 -21.86
CA ALA A 33 11.09 7.78 -20.71
C ALA A 33 9.86 8.63 -21.09
N ARG A 34 9.69 9.01 -22.36
CA ARG A 34 8.62 9.91 -22.81
C ARG A 34 7.22 9.43 -22.43
N PRO A 35 6.87 8.12 -22.54
CA PRO A 35 5.55 7.65 -22.10
C PRO A 35 5.27 7.93 -20.63
N ALA A 36 6.27 7.77 -19.76
CA ALA A 36 6.15 8.05 -18.33
C ALA A 36 6.05 9.56 -18.06
N ILE A 37 6.89 10.38 -18.70
CA ILE A 37 6.85 11.85 -18.54
C ILE A 37 5.52 12.43 -19.05
N ALA A 38 5.05 11.99 -20.22
CA ALA A 38 3.76 12.41 -20.78
C ALA A 38 2.59 11.98 -19.88
N ALA A 39 2.63 10.74 -19.37
CA ALA A 39 1.62 10.25 -18.44
C ALA A 39 1.65 11.05 -17.12
N MET A 40 2.80 11.26 -16.49
CA MET A 40 2.91 12.04 -15.26
C MET A 40 2.40 13.47 -15.45
N THR A 41 2.71 14.09 -16.58
CA THR A 41 2.21 15.44 -16.92
C THR A 41 0.70 15.48 -17.04
N ARG A 42 0.10 14.49 -17.71
CA ARG A 42 -1.35 14.48 -17.98
C ARG A 42 -2.18 14.12 -16.76
N ARG A 43 -1.76 13.12 -16.00
CA ARG A 43 -2.58 12.50 -14.93
C ARG A 43 -1.95 12.51 -13.54
N GLY A 44 -0.71 12.98 -13.42
CA GLY A 44 0.01 12.96 -12.16
C GLY A 44 -0.51 13.97 -11.14
N ILE A 45 -0.46 13.60 -9.87
CA ILE A 45 -0.50 14.54 -8.74
C ILE A 45 0.91 15.08 -8.59
N ILE A 46 1.13 16.30 -9.07
CA ILE A 46 2.43 16.97 -9.06
C ILE A 46 2.41 18.02 -7.95
N ASN A 47 3.28 17.85 -6.95
CA ASN A 47 3.33 18.73 -5.78
C ASN A 47 3.82 20.15 -6.14
N ASP A 48 4.80 20.24 -7.03
CA ASP A 48 5.33 21.51 -7.57
C ASP A 48 5.26 21.49 -9.11
N ARG A 49 4.24 22.15 -9.65
CA ARG A 49 4.01 22.21 -11.12
C ARG A 49 5.07 23.06 -11.83
N ALA A 50 5.60 24.09 -11.20
CA ALA A 50 6.62 24.95 -11.80
C ALA A 50 7.94 24.17 -11.93
N SER A 51 8.40 23.51 -10.85
CA SER A 51 9.57 22.64 -10.94
C SER A 51 9.37 21.50 -11.95
N TRP A 52 8.16 20.95 -12.08
CA TRP A 52 7.90 19.92 -13.09
C TRP A 52 7.99 20.45 -14.51
N GLN A 53 7.49 21.65 -14.79
CA GLN A 53 7.64 22.29 -16.10
C GLN A 53 9.12 22.52 -16.45
N THR A 54 9.94 22.97 -15.49
CA THR A 54 11.38 23.12 -15.67
C THR A 54 12.05 21.77 -15.99
N ILE A 55 11.71 20.70 -15.26
CA ILE A 55 12.23 19.35 -15.52
C ILE A 55 11.89 18.90 -16.95
N ARG A 56 10.66 19.12 -17.40
CA ARG A 56 10.23 18.76 -18.76
C ARG A 56 11.02 19.51 -19.83
N ALA A 57 11.20 20.82 -19.68
CA ALA A 57 11.98 21.62 -20.62
C ALA A 57 13.44 21.18 -20.68
N GLN A 58 14.08 20.97 -19.51
CA GLN A 58 15.48 20.54 -19.43
C GLN A 58 15.73 19.13 -19.98
N THR A 59 14.71 18.27 -19.95
CA THR A 59 14.82 16.89 -20.43
C THR A 59 14.27 16.68 -21.83
N ASP A 60 13.85 17.74 -22.51
CA ASP A 60 13.16 17.69 -23.81
C ASP A 60 12.00 16.68 -23.77
N ASP A 61 11.08 16.90 -22.82
CA ASP A 61 9.92 16.04 -22.54
C ASP A 61 10.28 14.55 -22.31
N GLY A 62 11.44 14.32 -21.72
CA GLY A 62 11.97 13.01 -21.40
C GLY A 62 12.86 12.37 -22.46
N ARG A 63 13.11 13.03 -23.60
CA ARG A 63 14.04 12.54 -24.65
C ARG A 63 15.48 12.45 -24.15
N GLN A 64 15.89 13.34 -23.26
CA GLN A 64 17.24 13.37 -22.68
C GLN A 64 17.38 12.50 -21.41
N ILE A 65 16.34 11.74 -21.04
CA ILE A 65 16.41 10.81 -19.91
C ILE A 65 16.91 9.46 -20.43
N THR A 66 18.11 9.08 -20.01
CA THR A 66 18.82 7.91 -20.57
C THR A 66 18.89 6.71 -19.64
N SER A 67 18.36 6.83 -18.41
CA SER A 67 18.35 5.73 -17.45
C SER A 67 17.09 5.70 -16.58
N VAL A 68 16.74 4.50 -16.13
CA VAL A 68 15.65 4.26 -15.16
C VAL A 68 15.92 4.99 -13.85
N THR A 69 17.16 5.03 -13.37
CA THR A 69 17.54 5.75 -12.15
C THR A 69 17.24 7.24 -12.27
N GLN A 70 17.61 7.85 -13.40
CA GLN A 70 17.31 9.26 -13.67
C GLN A 70 15.79 9.49 -13.74
N LEU A 71 15.06 8.65 -14.48
CA LEU A 71 13.60 8.73 -14.55
C LEU A 71 12.96 8.64 -13.16
N SER A 72 13.37 7.65 -12.35
CA SER A 72 12.84 7.43 -11.01
C SER A 72 13.05 8.64 -10.11
N ARG A 73 14.25 9.23 -10.09
CA ARG A 73 14.54 10.46 -9.32
C ARG A 73 13.67 11.64 -9.77
N LEU A 74 13.47 11.82 -11.07
CA LEU A 74 12.63 12.90 -11.60
C LEU A 74 11.15 12.70 -11.26
N LEU A 75 10.64 11.47 -11.33
CA LEU A 75 9.29 11.13 -10.90
C LEU A 75 9.10 11.37 -9.40
N GLN A 76 10.07 11.00 -8.56
CA GLN A 76 10.04 11.25 -7.11
C GLN A 76 10.00 12.73 -6.76
N ARG A 77 10.67 13.58 -7.54
CA ARG A 77 10.59 15.05 -7.39
C ARG A 77 9.20 15.59 -7.70
N ALA A 78 8.49 14.99 -8.67
CA ALA A 78 7.12 15.37 -8.97
C ALA A 78 6.16 14.92 -7.86
N ASN A 79 6.34 13.68 -7.38
CA ASN A 79 5.62 13.12 -6.25
C ASN A 79 6.43 11.98 -5.62
N ARG A 80 6.65 12.00 -4.31
CA ARG A 80 7.51 11.04 -3.61
C ARG A 80 7.10 9.57 -3.74
N HIS A 81 5.84 9.30 -4.07
CA HIS A 81 5.31 7.95 -4.26
C HIS A 81 5.37 7.48 -5.73
N SER A 82 5.90 8.32 -6.63
CA SER A 82 6.18 7.97 -8.02
C SER A 82 7.63 7.51 -8.17
N PHE A 83 7.88 6.46 -8.96
CA PHE A 83 9.21 5.91 -9.18
C PHE A 83 9.28 5.11 -10.48
N ALA A 84 10.47 4.65 -10.86
CA ALA A 84 10.66 3.72 -11.98
C ALA A 84 11.60 2.58 -11.60
N VAL A 85 11.37 1.41 -12.20
CA VAL A 85 12.14 0.17 -12.02
C VAL A 85 12.55 -0.41 -13.37
N SER A 86 13.70 -1.06 -13.43
CA SER A 86 14.22 -1.61 -14.69
C SER A 86 13.52 -2.90 -15.10
N ASN A 87 12.90 -3.58 -14.14
CA ASN A 87 12.01 -4.70 -14.37
C ASN A 87 10.96 -4.72 -13.26
N ILE A 88 9.68 -4.87 -13.62
CA ILE A 88 8.57 -4.96 -12.65
C ILE A 88 8.70 -6.16 -11.69
N GLN A 89 9.48 -7.18 -12.04
CA GLN A 89 9.79 -8.29 -11.13
C GLN A 89 10.61 -7.85 -9.92
N GLN A 90 11.34 -6.73 -10.00
CA GLN A 90 12.10 -6.18 -8.86
C GLN A 90 11.22 -5.75 -7.70
N VAL A 91 9.93 -5.54 -7.96
CA VAL A 91 8.95 -5.16 -6.95
C VAL A 91 8.09 -6.34 -6.48
N GLU A 92 8.27 -7.54 -7.04
CA GLU A 92 7.59 -8.73 -6.56
C GLU A 92 8.09 -9.15 -5.17
N HIS A 93 7.12 -9.39 -4.28
CA HIS A 93 7.35 -9.92 -2.96
C HIS A 93 6.08 -10.66 -2.52
N HIS A 94 6.22 -11.95 -2.25
CA HIS A 94 5.12 -12.89 -2.10
C HIS A 94 5.07 -13.50 -0.70
N GLN A 95 5.48 -12.74 0.32
CA GLN A 95 5.37 -13.18 1.70
C GLN A 95 3.90 -13.40 2.04
N LEU A 96 3.59 -14.57 2.60
CA LEU A 96 2.21 -14.94 2.95
C LEU A 96 1.91 -14.58 4.42
N PRO A 97 0.65 -14.26 4.75
CA PRO A 97 0.23 -14.01 6.12
C PRO A 97 0.43 -15.24 7.02
N ARG A 98 0.79 -14.99 8.28
CA ARG A 98 1.07 -16.04 9.27
C ARG A 98 0.52 -15.66 10.63
N LEU A 99 0.07 -16.67 11.37
CA LEU A 99 -0.25 -16.55 12.77
C LEU A 99 1.04 -16.70 13.56
N VAL A 100 1.34 -15.72 14.42
CA VAL A 100 2.55 -15.65 15.22
C VAL A 100 2.16 -15.63 16.69
N THR A 101 2.93 -16.32 17.51
CA THR A 101 2.83 -16.27 18.97
C THR A 101 4.18 -15.84 19.52
N GLU A 102 4.25 -14.62 20.08
CA GLU A 102 5.47 -14.06 20.68
C GLU A 102 5.11 -13.50 22.07
N HIS A 103 5.88 -13.85 23.10
CA HIS A 103 5.68 -13.36 24.47
C HIS A 103 4.22 -13.45 24.98
N ARG A 104 3.53 -14.58 24.67
CA ARG A 104 2.11 -14.85 24.95
C ARG A 104 1.09 -13.99 24.18
N LEU A 105 1.55 -13.10 23.30
CA LEU A 105 0.72 -12.38 22.35
C LEU A 105 0.53 -13.23 21.09
N LYS A 106 -0.71 -13.37 20.63
CA LYS A 106 -1.04 -14.08 19.39
C LYS A 106 -1.61 -13.09 18.38
N PHE A 107 -0.95 -12.94 17.23
CA PHE A 107 -1.34 -11.98 16.20
C PHE A 107 -1.18 -12.57 14.79
N ILE A 108 -1.92 -12.04 13.83
CA ILE A 108 -1.73 -12.35 12.42
C ILE A 108 -0.80 -11.30 11.84
N ASN A 109 0.38 -11.71 11.38
CA ASN A 109 1.23 -10.86 10.57
C ASN A 109 0.66 -10.73 9.17
N VAL A 110 0.41 -9.50 8.72
CA VAL A 110 -0.10 -9.15 7.39
C VAL A 110 1.03 -8.44 6.63
N PRO A 111 1.91 -9.20 5.93
CA PRO A 111 3.07 -8.63 5.26
C PRO A 111 2.68 -7.88 3.98
N GLY A 112 3.62 -7.07 3.48
CA GLY A 112 3.53 -6.53 2.14
C GLY A 112 3.38 -7.65 1.10
N PHE A 113 2.63 -7.38 0.03
CA PHE A 113 2.39 -8.37 -1.00
C PHE A 113 2.20 -7.78 -2.39
N PHE A 114 3.06 -8.15 -3.33
CA PHE A 114 2.88 -7.85 -4.75
C PHE A 114 3.27 -9.06 -5.61
N SER A 115 2.36 -9.44 -6.51
CA SER A 115 2.66 -10.36 -7.61
C SER A 115 1.75 -10.08 -8.80
N GLN A 116 2.28 -10.21 -10.00
CA GLN A 116 1.48 -10.15 -11.23
C GLN A 116 0.62 -11.41 -11.44
N ARG A 117 0.93 -12.50 -10.74
CA ARG A 117 0.29 -13.80 -10.92
C ARG A 117 -0.96 -13.92 -10.04
N ARG A 118 -2.13 -13.93 -10.67
CA ARG A 118 -3.44 -14.08 -9.98
C ARG A 118 -3.51 -15.30 -9.06
N ALA A 119 -2.84 -16.41 -9.42
CA ALA A 119 -2.78 -17.61 -8.57
C ALA A 119 -2.05 -17.36 -7.23
N ILE A 120 -0.97 -16.58 -7.23
CA ILE A 120 -0.25 -16.21 -6.00
C ILE A 120 -1.05 -15.20 -5.19
N GLN A 121 -1.69 -14.23 -5.86
CA GLN A 121 -2.64 -13.32 -5.19
C GLN A 121 -3.70 -14.13 -4.44
N LYS A 122 -4.24 -15.18 -5.08
CA LYS A 122 -5.26 -16.08 -4.49
C LYS A 122 -4.78 -16.76 -3.22
N GLN A 123 -3.56 -17.29 -3.23
CA GLN A 123 -2.97 -17.90 -2.05
C GLN A 123 -2.87 -16.93 -0.88
N TYR A 124 -2.52 -15.66 -1.14
CA TYR A 124 -2.42 -14.64 -0.10
C TYR A 124 -3.76 -14.39 0.60
N TRP A 125 -4.82 -14.05 -0.14
CA TRP A 125 -6.10 -13.71 0.50
C TRP A 125 -6.77 -14.93 1.13
N GLN A 126 -6.68 -16.12 0.51
CA GLN A 126 -7.22 -17.35 1.10
C GLN A 126 -6.51 -17.72 2.40
N ARG A 127 -5.19 -17.53 2.46
CA ARG A 127 -4.42 -17.74 3.69
C ARG A 127 -4.90 -16.79 4.78
N LEU A 128 -5.08 -15.50 4.47
CA LEU A 128 -5.55 -14.52 5.45
C LEU A 128 -6.96 -14.83 5.96
N GLN A 129 -7.89 -15.19 5.07
CA GLN A 129 -9.24 -15.63 5.44
C GLN A 129 -9.22 -16.87 6.36
N ALA A 130 -8.36 -17.85 6.07
CA ALA A 130 -8.22 -19.05 6.89
C ALA A 130 -7.69 -18.72 8.30
N LEU A 131 -6.72 -17.81 8.40
CA LEU A 131 -6.18 -17.36 9.68
C LEU A 131 -7.21 -16.61 10.53
N LEU A 132 -8.01 -15.72 9.92
CA LEU A 132 -9.11 -15.05 10.61
C LEU A 132 -10.12 -16.05 11.18
N LYS A 133 -10.48 -17.07 10.40
CA LYS A 133 -11.35 -18.15 10.86
C LYS A 133 -10.75 -18.92 12.02
N GLN A 134 -9.44 -19.21 12.00
CA GLN A 134 -8.74 -19.89 13.08
C GLN A 134 -8.69 -19.07 14.38
N THR A 135 -8.72 -17.74 14.30
CA THR A 135 -8.75 -16.85 15.48
C THR A 135 -10.14 -16.68 16.07
N SER A 136 -11.21 -16.95 15.32
CA SER A 136 -12.59 -16.93 15.83
C SER A 136 -12.88 -18.18 16.69
N PRO A 137 -13.61 -18.09 17.82
CA PRO A 137 -14.42 -16.96 18.28
C PRO A 137 -13.74 -16.09 19.36
N ALA A 138 -12.42 -15.87 19.27
CA ALA A 138 -11.75 -15.01 20.25
C ALA A 138 -12.41 -13.63 20.34
N SER A 139 -12.45 -13.05 21.54
CA SER A 139 -12.98 -11.71 21.76
C SER A 139 -12.10 -10.62 21.15
N GLN A 140 -10.80 -10.91 20.98
CA GLN A 140 -9.80 -9.98 20.48
C GLN A 140 -9.08 -10.57 19.26
N LEU A 141 -8.80 -9.70 18.29
CA LEU A 141 -7.95 -9.98 17.14
C LEU A 141 -6.83 -8.95 17.08
N ILE A 142 -5.61 -9.41 16.83
CA ILE A 142 -4.45 -8.54 16.62
C ILE A 142 -3.91 -8.78 15.21
N LEU A 143 -3.86 -7.72 14.40
CA LEU A 143 -3.28 -7.70 13.07
C LEU A 143 -1.99 -6.88 13.10
N ASN A 144 -0.88 -7.45 12.67
CA ASN A 144 0.39 -6.74 12.58
C ASN A 144 0.64 -6.27 11.13
N PHE A 145 0.66 -4.95 10.92
CA PHE A 145 1.00 -4.27 9.68
C PHE A 145 2.31 -3.48 9.79
N ALA A 146 3.01 -3.53 10.92
CA ALA A 146 4.12 -2.63 11.23
C ALA A 146 5.25 -2.68 10.17
N SER A 147 5.53 -3.85 9.60
CA SER A 147 6.53 -4.05 8.54
C SER A 147 5.94 -4.11 7.12
N ASN A 148 4.64 -3.83 6.96
CA ASN A 148 3.95 -3.92 5.68
C ASN A 148 4.15 -2.65 4.84
N THR A 149 5.10 -2.70 3.91
CA THR A 149 5.41 -1.57 3.00
C THR A 149 4.49 -1.45 1.78
N GLY A 150 3.42 -2.25 1.72
CA GLY A 150 2.39 -2.16 0.68
C GLY A 150 2.41 -3.32 -0.32
N GLY A 151 2.20 -3.01 -1.60
CA GLY A 151 1.99 -3.98 -2.67
C GLY A 151 0.64 -3.78 -3.36
N LEU A 152 -0.18 -4.82 -3.41
CA LEU A 152 -1.56 -4.78 -3.88
C LEU A 152 -2.50 -4.70 -2.67
N ALA A 153 -3.41 -3.72 -2.68
CA ALA A 153 -4.41 -3.59 -1.62
C ALA A 153 -5.53 -4.63 -1.77
N GLU A 154 -5.85 -5.05 -2.99
CA GLU A 154 -6.99 -5.91 -3.29
C GLU A 154 -6.87 -7.29 -2.61
N PRO A 155 -5.73 -8.01 -2.66
CA PRO A 155 -5.56 -9.26 -1.92
C PRO A 155 -5.60 -9.08 -0.40
N MET A 156 -5.12 -7.95 0.14
CA MET A 156 -5.19 -7.65 1.57
C MET A 156 -6.65 -7.43 2.00
N ILE A 157 -7.40 -6.61 1.28
CA ILE A 157 -8.82 -6.33 1.53
C ILE A 157 -9.65 -7.61 1.37
N ALA A 158 -9.44 -8.39 0.31
CA ALA A 158 -10.12 -9.66 0.09
C ALA A 158 -9.84 -10.65 1.24
N GLY A 159 -8.60 -10.66 1.74
CA GLY A 159 -8.18 -11.48 2.86
C GLY A 159 -8.86 -11.12 4.18
N LEU A 160 -9.19 -9.84 4.34
CA LEU A 160 -9.81 -9.27 5.54
C LEU A 160 -11.32 -9.02 5.38
N ALA A 161 -11.92 -9.44 4.27
CA ALA A 161 -13.32 -9.17 3.95
C ALA A 161 -14.32 -9.68 5.00
N ALA A 162 -13.95 -10.68 5.82
CA ALA A 162 -14.80 -11.15 6.92
C ALA A 162 -15.05 -10.07 8.00
N ILE A 163 -14.15 -9.10 8.12
CA ILE A 163 -14.18 -8.03 9.15
C ILE A 163 -14.26 -6.61 8.55
N ILE A 164 -14.20 -6.44 7.22
CA ILE A 164 -14.36 -5.14 6.54
C ILE A 164 -15.80 -5.03 6.03
N PRO A 165 -16.64 -4.11 6.54
CA PRO A 165 -18.02 -3.95 6.07
C PRO A 165 -18.12 -3.71 4.56
N ASP A 166 -19.22 -4.13 3.94
CA ASP A 166 -19.49 -3.81 2.52
C ASP A 166 -19.77 -2.30 2.33
N GLY A 167 -19.77 -1.85 1.09
CA GLY A 167 -19.98 -0.46 0.68
C GLY A 167 -18.70 0.21 0.18
N THR A 168 -18.69 1.54 0.16
CA THR A 168 -17.52 2.33 -0.26
C THR A 168 -16.41 2.24 0.78
N LEU A 169 -15.26 1.71 0.40
CA LEU A 169 -14.07 1.58 1.23
C LEU A 169 -13.35 2.93 1.37
N TYR A 170 -13.04 3.54 0.23
CA TYR A 170 -12.40 4.84 0.08
C TYR A 170 -12.72 5.40 -1.31
N THR A 171 -12.38 6.66 -1.55
CA THR A 171 -12.58 7.32 -2.85
C THR A 171 -11.27 7.88 -3.35
N GLY A 172 -10.88 7.53 -4.58
CA GLY A 172 -9.81 8.19 -5.30
C GLY A 172 -10.26 9.52 -5.85
N LEU A 173 -9.42 10.55 -5.79
CA LEU A 173 -9.61 11.80 -6.52
C LEU A 173 -8.44 11.98 -7.49
N ASP A 174 -8.71 12.15 -8.78
CA ASP A 174 -7.63 12.43 -9.73
C ASP A 174 -7.13 13.88 -9.65
N ASN A 175 -6.15 14.22 -10.51
CA ASN A 175 -5.58 15.57 -10.58
C ASN A 175 -6.54 16.66 -11.11
N HIS A 176 -7.78 16.30 -11.44
CA HIS A 176 -8.88 17.20 -11.79
C HIS A 176 -10.01 17.17 -10.74
N GLY A 177 -9.83 16.44 -9.63
CA GLY A 177 -10.84 16.31 -8.57
C GLY A 177 -11.98 15.34 -8.90
N ARG A 178 -11.91 14.59 -10.01
CA ARG A 178 -12.93 13.59 -10.33
C ARG A 178 -12.84 12.43 -9.34
N ALA A 179 -14.00 12.01 -8.84
CA ALA A 179 -14.11 10.99 -7.80
C ALA A 179 -14.29 9.58 -8.38
N PHE A 180 -13.55 8.63 -7.83
CA PHE A 180 -13.58 7.22 -8.19
C PHE A 180 -13.73 6.37 -6.91
N PRO A 181 -14.97 6.10 -6.47
CA PRO A 181 -15.20 5.29 -5.28
C PRO A 181 -14.71 3.86 -5.48
N ARG A 182 -14.11 3.29 -4.43
CA ARG A 182 -13.77 1.87 -4.33
C ARG A 182 -14.78 1.19 -3.44
N THR A 183 -15.38 0.12 -3.93
CA THR A 183 -16.45 -0.58 -3.24
C THR A 183 -16.06 -2.03 -3.00
N LEU A 184 -16.55 -2.57 -1.89
CA LEU A 184 -16.63 -4.00 -1.63
C LEU A 184 -18.11 -4.37 -1.52
N HIS A 185 -18.56 -5.33 -2.32
CA HIS A 185 -19.91 -5.85 -2.20
C HIS A 185 -19.90 -7.35 -2.47
N HIS A 186 -20.24 -8.16 -1.47
CA HIS A 186 -20.37 -9.61 -1.61
C HIS A 186 -19.20 -10.31 -2.34
N GLY A 187 -17.97 -9.90 -2.06
CA GLY A 187 -16.77 -10.50 -2.67
C GLY A 187 -16.33 -9.88 -4.00
N HIS A 188 -16.99 -8.80 -4.44
CA HIS A 188 -16.60 -8.01 -5.60
C HIS A 188 -15.91 -6.72 -5.15
N LEU A 189 -14.66 -6.52 -5.57
CA LEU A 189 -13.91 -5.28 -5.37
C LEU A 189 -13.83 -4.50 -6.67
N SER A 190 -14.02 -3.18 -6.60
CA SER A 190 -13.87 -2.31 -7.76
C SER A 190 -12.43 -1.77 -7.96
N ASP A 191 -12.15 -1.24 -9.14
CA ASP A 191 -10.87 -0.70 -9.63
C ASP A 191 -10.92 0.84 -9.72
N SER A 192 -9.81 1.46 -10.18
CA SER A 192 -9.65 2.92 -10.44
C SER A 192 -10.72 3.60 -11.26
N LEU A 193 -11.45 2.87 -12.05
CA LEU A 193 -12.47 3.36 -12.96
C LEU A 193 -13.88 2.91 -12.51
N GLY A 194 -14.00 2.32 -11.32
CA GLY A 194 -15.25 1.76 -10.80
C GLY A 194 -15.63 0.41 -11.43
N GLN A 195 -14.74 -0.21 -12.22
CA GLN A 195 -14.92 -1.54 -12.81
C GLN A 195 -14.52 -2.63 -11.82
N GLU A 196 -14.87 -3.89 -12.07
CA GLU A 196 -14.46 -5.00 -11.20
C GLU A 196 -12.93 -5.26 -11.29
N SER A 197 -12.21 -5.21 -10.16
CA SER A 197 -10.76 -5.44 -10.07
C SER A 197 -10.38 -6.84 -9.60
N LEU A 198 -11.19 -7.39 -8.68
CA LEU A 198 -11.00 -8.70 -8.06
C LEU A 198 -12.35 -9.26 -7.57
N THR A 199 -12.59 -10.53 -7.89
CA THR A 199 -13.76 -11.29 -7.41
C THR A 199 -13.30 -12.51 -6.64
N PHE A 200 -13.91 -12.74 -5.48
CA PHE A 200 -13.62 -13.86 -4.60
C PHE A 200 -14.89 -14.33 -3.88
N GLN A 201 -14.87 -15.56 -3.37
CA GLN A 201 -15.98 -16.08 -2.59
C GLN A 201 -16.09 -15.30 -1.27
N PRO A 202 -17.21 -14.61 -0.99
CA PRO A 202 -17.33 -13.80 0.22
C PRO A 202 -17.25 -14.70 1.46
N PRO A 203 -16.33 -14.43 2.41
CA PRO A 203 -16.28 -15.19 3.64
C PRO A 203 -17.49 -14.85 4.53
N LYS A 204 -17.86 -15.78 5.42
CA LYS A 204 -18.81 -15.46 6.50
C LYS A 204 -18.27 -14.31 7.33
N ARG A 205 -19.14 -13.38 7.70
CA ARG A 205 -18.79 -12.27 8.61
C ARG A 205 -18.29 -12.82 9.94
N LEU A 206 -17.21 -12.23 10.43
CA LEU A 206 -16.66 -12.52 11.75
C LEU A 206 -16.78 -11.28 12.62
N TYR A 207 -17.13 -11.49 13.88
CA TYR A 207 -17.25 -10.44 14.87
C TYR A 207 -16.20 -10.65 15.95
N PHE A 208 -15.42 -9.60 16.21
CA PHE A 208 -14.47 -9.51 17.31
C PHE A 208 -14.86 -8.26 18.11
N LYS A 209 -14.84 -8.34 19.45
CA LYS A 209 -15.16 -7.17 20.29
C LYS A 209 -14.13 -6.05 20.10
N HIS A 210 -12.86 -6.43 19.96
CA HIS A 210 -11.76 -5.51 19.72
C HIS A 210 -10.84 -6.06 18.62
N ILE A 211 -10.49 -5.21 17.65
CA ILE A 211 -9.53 -5.51 16.59
C ILE A 211 -8.40 -4.48 16.72
N THR A 212 -7.28 -4.92 17.28
CA THR A 212 -6.05 -4.12 17.36
C THR A 212 -5.27 -4.27 16.07
N VAL A 213 -4.90 -3.15 15.45
CA VAL A 213 -4.07 -3.15 14.24
C VAL A 213 -2.78 -2.40 14.55
N ILE A 214 -1.68 -3.14 14.57
CA ILE A 214 -0.36 -2.59 14.87
C ILE A 214 0.20 -1.93 13.61
N VAL A 215 0.56 -0.65 13.71
CA VAL A 215 1.09 0.17 12.61
C VAL A 215 2.32 0.92 13.06
N GLY A 216 3.23 1.20 12.14
CA GLY A 216 4.42 2.01 12.44
C GLY A 216 4.99 2.66 11.18
N GLU A 217 6.17 3.27 11.33
CA GLU A 217 6.79 4.10 10.29
C GLU A 217 7.07 3.37 8.97
N GLN A 218 7.11 2.03 8.97
CA GLN A 218 7.28 1.22 7.76
C GLN A 218 5.95 0.79 7.12
N THR A 219 4.82 0.92 7.82
CA THR A 219 3.50 0.66 7.27
C THR A 219 3.23 1.65 6.15
N ALA A 220 3.10 1.19 4.90
CA ALA A 220 3.08 2.10 3.76
C ALA A 220 2.12 1.69 2.65
N SER A 221 1.69 2.69 1.88
CA SER A 221 1.11 2.53 0.55
C SER A 221 -0.16 1.66 0.55
N ALA A 222 -0.17 0.52 -0.13
CA ALA A 222 -1.32 -0.39 -0.15
C ALA A 222 -1.75 -0.88 1.25
N ALA A 223 -0.82 -0.92 2.21
CA ALA A 223 -1.14 -1.18 3.62
C ALA A 223 -2.02 -0.06 4.18
N GLU A 224 -1.64 1.20 4.00
CA GLU A 224 -2.40 2.37 4.45
C GLU A 224 -3.79 2.44 3.79
N ILE A 225 -3.89 2.07 2.50
CA ILE A 225 -5.18 1.94 1.81
C ILE A 225 -6.07 0.86 2.45
N THR A 226 -5.47 -0.27 2.83
CA THR A 226 -6.19 -1.36 3.51
C THR A 226 -6.64 -0.94 4.91
N LEU A 227 -5.82 -0.17 5.62
CA LEU A 227 -6.18 0.43 6.91
C LEU A 227 -7.38 1.37 6.79
N MET A 228 -7.46 2.19 5.73
CA MET A 228 -8.65 3.02 5.47
C MET A 228 -9.93 2.18 5.31
N ALA A 229 -9.84 1.02 4.64
CA ALA A 229 -10.96 0.10 4.50
C ALA A 229 -11.32 -0.56 5.85
N LEU A 230 -10.32 -0.99 6.63
CA LEU A 230 -10.49 -1.59 7.95
C LEU A 230 -11.12 -0.64 8.96
N LYS A 231 -10.74 0.64 8.97
CA LYS A 231 -11.28 1.65 9.91
C LYS A 231 -12.78 1.87 9.78
N ARG A 232 -13.43 1.38 8.73
CA ARG A 232 -14.89 1.33 8.62
C ARG A 232 -15.53 0.37 9.61
N ASN A 233 -14.79 -0.62 10.11
CA ASN A 233 -15.23 -1.44 11.22
C ASN A 233 -15.01 -0.66 12.54
N PRO A 234 -16.07 -0.37 13.31
CA PRO A 234 -15.97 0.44 14.53
C PRO A 234 -15.16 -0.22 15.65
N HIS A 235 -14.90 -1.53 15.57
CA HIS A 235 -14.08 -2.27 16.54
C HIS A 235 -12.58 -2.20 16.24
N VAL A 236 -12.17 -1.52 15.15
CA VAL A 236 -10.76 -1.38 14.77
C VAL A 236 -10.10 -0.19 15.46
N THR A 237 -9.04 -0.48 16.21
CA THR A 237 -8.14 0.51 16.83
C THR A 237 -6.74 0.36 16.24
N LEU A 238 -6.19 1.44 15.66
CA LEU A 238 -4.80 1.49 15.23
C LEU A 238 -3.92 1.82 16.44
N VAL A 239 -2.87 1.03 16.66
CA VAL A 239 -1.94 1.19 17.79
C VAL A 239 -0.51 1.20 17.27
N GLY A 240 0.31 2.14 17.75
CA GLY A 240 1.72 2.21 17.42
C GLY A 240 2.17 3.62 17.07
N HIS A 241 2.83 3.77 15.92
CA HIS A 241 3.38 5.05 15.44
C HIS A 241 2.74 5.46 14.10
N PRO A 242 2.83 6.74 13.70
CA PRO A 242 2.39 7.19 12.38
C PRO A 242 2.94 6.31 11.25
N THR A 243 2.10 6.03 10.26
CA THR A 243 2.51 5.24 9.08
C THR A 243 3.50 6.00 8.21
N ALA A 244 4.04 5.36 7.17
CA ALA A 244 5.06 5.96 6.31
C ALA A 244 4.55 7.19 5.52
N GLY A 245 3.23 7.29 5.27
CA GLY A 245 2.61 8.41 4.56
C GLY A 245 2.67 8.29 3.05
N TYR A 246 2.44 7.11 2.48
CA TYR A 246 2.34 6.88 1.03
C TYR A 246 0.87 6.72 0.61
N THR A 247 0.01 7.55 1.22
CA THR A 247 -1.44 7.58 1.04
C THR A 247 -1.86 8.28 -0.27
N SER A 248 -1.57 7.64 -1.39
CA SER A 248 -1.99 8.12 -2.71
C SER A 248 -2.32 6.97 -3.65
N LEU A 249 -3.07 7.26 -4.72
CA LEU A 249 -3.35 6.30 -5.79
C LEU A 249 -2.26 6.30 -6.84
N ASN A 250 -1.88 5.09 -7.25
CA ASN A 250 -0.84 4.89 -8.24
C ASN A 250 -1.36 4.17 -9.49
N SER A 251 -0.69 4.40 -10.62
CA SER A 251 -0.91 3.66 -11.86
C SER A 251 0.41 3.40 -12.57
N GLY A 252 0.54 2.21 -13.14
CA GLY A 252 1.69 1.80 -13.94
C GLY A 252 1.74 2.43 -15.34
N VAL A 253 2.96 2.52 -15.87
CA VAL A 253 3.28 2.68 -17.30
C VAL A 253 4.39 1.70 -17.63
N TYR A 254 4.09 0.72 -18.49
CA TYR A 254 5.14 -0.13 -19.05
C TYR A 254 5.95 0.65 -20.08
N LEU A 255 7.27 0.50 -20.00
CA LEU A 255 8.23 1.08 -20.92
C LEU A 255 8.71 0.00 -21.90
N ASN A 256 9.21 0.41 -23.07
CA ASN A 256 9.50 -0.51 -24.19
C ASN A 256 10.64 -1.52 -23.93
N THR A 257 11.25 -1.52 -22.75
CA THR A 257 12.39 -2.37 -22.36
C THR A 257 12.10 -3.29 -21.17
N GLY A 258 10.83 -3.50 -20.81
CA GLY A 258 10.45 -4.27 -19.61
C GLY A 258 10.52 -3.47 -18.30
N ALA A 259 11.08 -2.26 -18.35
CA ALA A 259 11.02 -1.28 -17.29
C ALA A 259 9.58 -0.79 -17.07
N ALA A 260 9.28 -0.29 -15.88
CA ALA A 260 7.98 0.26 -15.54
C ALA A 260 8.14 1.53 -14.71
N ALA A 261 7.26 2.50 -14.96
CA ALA A 261 7.08 3.66 -14.09
C ALA A 261 5.78 3.50 -13.29
N VAL A 262 5.85 3.81 -12.00
CA VAL A 262 4.71 3.90 -11.09
C VAL A 262 4.46 5.37 -10.84
N LEU A 263 3.27 5.85 -11.20
CA LEU A 263 2.92 7.26 -11.14
C LEU A 263 1.83 7.47 -10.11
N THR A 264 1.99 8.48 -9.27
CA THR A 264 0.95 8.96 -8.37
C THR A 264 -0.06 9.76 -9.16
N ILE A 265 -1.27 9.23 -9.30
CA ILE A 265 -2.33 9.76 -10.18
C ILE A 265 -3.55 10.28 -9.43
N GLY A 266 -3.60 10.09 -8.11
CA GLY A 266 -4.71 10.58 -7.32
C GLY A 266 -4.43 10.67 -5.84
N THR A 267 -5.23 11.49 -5.16
CA THR A 267 -5.31 11.55 -3.70
C THR A 267 -6.36 10.56 -3.21
N LEU A 268 -6.34 10.25 -1.92
CA LEU A 268 -7.28 9.34 -1.27
C LEU A 268 -8.22 10.11 -0.36
N LYS A 269 -9.51 9.78 -0.41
CA LYS A 269 -10.51 10.20 0.57
C LYS A 269 -11.04 8.99 1.31
N SER A 270 -10.73 8.86 2.60
CA SER A 270 -11.32 7.82 3.45
C SER A 270 -12.81 8.11 3.71
N THR A 271 -13.60 7.06 3.91
CA THR A 271 -15.04 7.20 4.21
C THR A 271 -15.32 7.51 5.67
N VAL A 272 -14.38 7.16 6.55
CA VAL A 272 -14.39 7.52 7.98
C VAL A 272 -13.20 8.43 8.28
N LYS A 273 -13.33 9.28 9.31
CA LYS A 273 -12.19 10.08 9.80
C LYS A 273 -11.16 9.16 10.44
N ILE A 274 -9.89 9.37 10.11
CA ILE A 274 -8.74 8.75 10.79
C ILE A 274 -8.01 9.90 11.45
N HIS A 275 -8.02 9.93 12.79
CA HIS A 275 -7.50 11.05 13.58
C HIS A 275 -7.98 12.44 13.08
N GLY A 276 -9.30 12.55 12.83
CA GLY A 276 -9.93 13.79 12.34
C GLY A 276 -9.79 14.06 10.85
N GLN A 277 -8.88 13.38 10.13
CA GLN A 277 -8.59 13.60 8.71
C GLN A 277 -9.35 12.62 7.80
N GLN A 278 -9.74 13.09 6.60
CA GLN A 278 -10.33 12.24 5.55
C GLN A 278 -9.61 12.31 4.20
N LEU A 279 -8.97 13.43 3.87
CA LEU A 279 -8.28 13.61 2.60
C LEU A 279 -6.78 13.40 2.81
N PHE A 280 -6.17 12.56 1.99
CA PHE A 280 -4.76 12.18 2.08
C PHE A 280 -4.09 12.24 0.70
N ASN A 281 -2.90 12.81 0.69
CA ASN A 281 -1.94 12.89 -0.41
C ASN A 281 -0.53 12.83 0.20
N ASN A 282 -0.05 11.62 0.44
CA ASN A 282 1.24 11.35 1.06
C ASN A 282 1.40 11.88 2.50
N GLN A 283 0.30 11.94 3.27
CA GLN A 283 0.35 12.15 4.72
C GLN A 283 0.23 10.80 5.45
N PRO A 284 0.91 10.63 6.59
CA PRO A 284 0.77 9.44 7.42
C PRO A 284 -0.65 9.31 7.98
N LEU A 285 -1.08 8.08 8.20
CA LEU A 285 -2.19 7.76 9.10
C LEU A 285 -1.67 7.83 10.53
N ILE A 286 -2.25 8.70 11.34
CA ILE A 286 -1.96 8.77 12.78
C ILE A 286 -2.75 7.66 13.48
N PRO A 287 -2.11 6.83 14.33
CA PRO A 287 -2.81 5.78 15.06
C PRO A 287 -3.81 6.37 16.07
N ASP A 288 -4.80 5.56 16.45
CA ASP A 288 -5.78 5.95 17.48
C ASP A 288 -5.12 5.98 18.87
N VAL A 289 -4.15 5.08 19.10
CA VAL A 289 -3.34 5.03 20.32
C VAL A 289 -1.86 5.08 19.93
N THR A 290 -1.17 6.14 20.33
CA THR A 290 0.29 6.25 20.19
C THR A 290 0.97 5.51 21.33
N THR A 291 1.98 4.72 21.00
CA THR A 291 2.80 3.98 21.97
C THR A 291 4.10 4.70 22.30
N LEU A 292 4.70 4.39 23.46
CA LEU A 292 6.03 4.86 23.82
C LEU A 292 7.10 4.17 22.97
N TYR A 293 6.95 2.86 22.75
CA TYR A 293 7.91 2.07 21.98
C TYR A 293 7.46 1.90 20.52
N GLN A 294 8.45 1.89 19.61
CA GLN A 294 8.21 1.56 18.21
C GLN A 294 7.78 0.10 18.08
N PRO A 295 6.82 -0.24 17.21
CA PRO A 295 6.35 -1.61 17.10
C PRO A 295 7.41 -2.61 16.67
N LEU A 296 8.34 -2.22 15.80
CA LEU A 296 9.38 -3.11 15.27
C LEU A 296 10.67 -2.94 16.07
N ALA A 297 11.29 -4.07 16.43
CA ALA A 297 12.59 -4.05 17.09
C ALA A 297 13.65 -3.36 16.21
N PRO A 298 14.59 -2.58 16.80
CA PRO A 298 15.71 -1.99 16.07
C PRO A 298 16.50 -3.07 15.32
N THR A 299 16.86 -2.79 14.07
CA THR A 299 17.74 -3.69 13.30
C THR A 299 19.12 -3.70 13.94
N ARG A 300 19.53 -4.83 14.56
CA ARG A 300 20.92 -5.01 15.02
C ARG A 300 21.86 -4.83 13.83
N THR A 301 22.89 -4.02 14.03
CA THR A 301 23.85 -3.45 13.06
C THR A 301 24.26 -4.37 11.91
N GLY A 302 24.29 -3.80 10.69
CA GLY A 302 24.94 -4.37 9.50
C GLY A 302 23.98 -5.03 8.51
N HIS A 303 23.64 -4.31 7.44
CA HIS A 303 22.76 -4.68 6.33
C HIS A 303 21.26 -4.73 6.65
N HIS A 304 20.52 -3.80 6.04
CA HIS A 304 19.08 -3.63 6.11
C HIS A 304 18.30 -4.93 5.91
N ARG A 305 17.92 -5.59 7.01
CA ARG A 305 16.76 -6.47 7.07
C ARG A 305 15.72 -5.81 7.94
N GLN A 306 14.55 -5.52 7.36
CA GLN A 306 13.37 -5.13 8.13
C GLN A 306 13.16 -6.17 9.23
N SER A 307 13.16 -5.75 10.51
CA SER A 307 12.83 -6.66 11.60
C SER A 307 11.40 -7.13 11.41
N ALA A 308 11.21 -8.44 11.28
CA ALA A 308 9.88 -9.05 11.20
C ALA A 308 9.24 -9.26 12.59
N HIS A 309 9.99 -8.95 13.66
CA HIS A 309 9.59 -9.19 15.04
C HIS A 309 9.15 -7.90 15.70
N LEU A 310 8.14 -8.01 16.56
CA LEU A 310 7.74 -6.90 17.40
C LEU A 310 8.79 -6.64 18.49
N ASP A 311 8.97 -5.38 18.84
CA ASP A 311 9.85 -5.00 19.93
C ASP A 311 9.31 -5.54 21.27
N PRO A 312 10.14 -6.17 22.14
CA PRO A 312 9.67 -6.72 23.41
C PRO A 312 9.02 -5.69 24.34
N ASP A 313 9.54 -4.45 24.36
CA ASP A 313 9.01 -3.38 25.21
C ASP A 313 7.67 -2.90 24.64
N PHE A 314 7.54 -2.82 23.31
CA PHE A 314 6.26 -2.59 22.65
C PHE A 314 5.23 -3.68 22.96
N ILE A 315 5.63 -4.97 22.96
CA ILE A 315 4.71 -6.07 23.30
C ILE A 315 4.21 -5.92 24.74
N SER A 316 5.10 -5.58 25.67
CA SER A 316 4.75 -5.35 27.08
C SER A 316 3.75 -4.18 27.23
N GLU A 317 4.00 -3.09 26.52
CA GLU A 317 3.09 -1.94 26.47
C GLU A 317 1.72 -2.32 25.87
N LEU A 318 1.70 -3.05 24.75
CA LEU A 318 0.48 -3.46 24.08
C LEU A 318 -0.39 -4.37 24.96
N GLN A 319 0.22 -5.27 25.73
CA GLN A 319 -0.49 -6.11 26.70
C GLN A 319 -1.13 -5.27 27.81
N THR A 320 -0.50 -4.15 28.20
CA THR A 320 -1.05 -3.23 29.18
C THR A 320 -2.26 -2.48 28.63
N ILE A 321 -2.17 -1.97 27.39
CA ILE A 321 -3.27 -1.32 26.67
C ILE A 321 -4.47 -2.27 26.50
N ALA A 322 -4.21 -3.54 26.13
CA ALA A 322 -5.26 -4.53 25.95
C ALA A 322 -6.00 -4.86 27.26
N ARG A 323 -5.32 -4.83 28.41
CA ARG A 323 -5.95 -5.04 29.73
C ARG A 323 -6.85 -3.86 30.11
N SER A 324 -6.43 -2.62 29.87
CA SER A 324 -7.25 -1.45 30.19
C SER A 324 -8.54 -1.37 29.37
N GLN A 325 -8.51 -1.85 28.12
CA GLN A 325 -9.70 -1.91 27.26
C GLN A 325 -10.65 -3.08 27.60
N GLY A 326 -10.18 -4.10 28.31
CA GLY A 326 -10.99 -5.25 28.71
C GLY A 326 -11.74 -5.08 30.03
N SER A 327 -11.47 -4.00 30.78
CA SER A 327 -12.10 -3.69 32.08
C SER A 327 -13.23 -2.66 31.99
N GLN A 328 -13.58 -2.21 30.77
CA GLN A 328 -14.75 -1.37 30.47
C GLN A 328 -15.79 -2.18 29.71
#